data_AF-A0A1B6LT56-F1
#
_entry.id   AF-A0A1B6LT56-F1
#
_cell.length_a   1.000
_cell.length_b   1.000
_cell.length_c   1.000
_cell.angle_alpha   90.00
_cell.angle_beta   90.00
_cell.angle_gamma   90.00
#
_symmetry.space_group_name_H-M   'P 1'
#
loop_
_entity.id
_entity.type
_entity.pdbx_description
1 polymer ?
#
loop_
_entity_poly.entity_id
_entity_poly.type
_entity_poly.pdbx_seq_one_letter_code
_entity_poly.pdbx_strand_id
1 'polypeptide(L)'
;MNMGNRQGVATENYNNKSGSSTSDSEDDNDVTTDNCTSFETNRRNFDQDFAQFSSPVSEITFQIVEKIERDVDLNDMISLIFLLFDSYVALQEIFSMLRNYEVHGQRNVVNDKLSAWARHQAHNQPASWRMKLLEGLAVLQSYDILQKLGYSRDRVDNEFCPRSNETRFLDKAKKMLFLLCDRLSGEQAIQLITLVRVEAKFADDITVRCNTINMELHILFWLTQDVISIDKEVNVSCLIKYLKIMGLSDIAVSMEGVANQLNEDKCSSEEKCVYEIINPQNVGLLVIINMIEFEDNVEKRPEYKHLLPDPKLPDRVGSLEDVTNLKGLFTCHLKFKVVHESDIKHDDLINEIKKMISEHFVKGEHSVLFLCLLSHGKEGSIYGVNSIPVPIDDIKNIFHDGTSVANMLVGVPKVLIIQACQGNNHLYGSKYIQELCRCLKKYYQHKHFTDIVIRVHNNINKQDMHVNVQHGQGQCREHDNCVNMYMTPSIRFITLRKDLYLTKRNMKM
;
A
#
# COMPACT_ATOMS: atom_id res chain seq x y z
N MET A 1 31.41 -49.64 -29.39
CA MET A 1 32.51 -49.23 -28.48
C MET A 1 31.87 -49.08 -27.11
N ASN A 2 32.24 -49.90 -26.10
CA ASN A 2 33.36 -49.68 -25.16
C ASN A 2 33.27 -48.31 -24.45
N MET A 3 33.38 -48.10 -23.12
CA MET A 3 33.32 -48.90 -21.87
C MET A 3 33.02 -47.91 -20.70
N GLY A 4 32.59 -48.28 -19.48
CA GLY A 4 32.16 -49.57 -18.94
C GLY A 4 32.44 -49.75 -17.42
N ASN A 5 31.50 -50.39 -16.70
CA ASN A 5 31.69 -51.14 -15.43
C ASN A 5 32.30 -50.51 -14.15
N ARG A 6 31.49 -50.50 -13.06
CA ARG A 6 31.73 -51.04 -11.67
C ARG A 6 30.76 -50.35 -10.69
N GLN A 7 29.86 -50.97 -9.92
CA GLN A 7 29.84 -52.14 -9.01
C GLN A 7 30.51 -51.96 -7.63
N GLY A 8 29.78 -52.37 -6.57
CA GLY A 8 30.08 -52.29 -5.13
C GLY A 8 28.92 -51.60 -4.38
N VAL A 9 27.91 -52.22 -3.74
CA VAL A 9 27.68 -53.52 -3.04
C VAL A 9 28.18 -53.57 -1.58
N ALA A 10 27.22 -53.83 -0.66
CA ALA A 10 27.37 -54.33 0.71
C ALA A 10 27.98 -53.36 1.78
N THR A 11 27.62 -53.37 3.07
CA THR A 11 26.62 -54.14 3.87
C THR A 11 26.42 -53.51 5.27
N GLU A 12 25.20 -53.62 5.82
CA GLU A 12 24.87 -53.98 7.22
C GLU A 12 25.44 -53.29 8.50
N ASN A 13 24.49 -52.94 9.39
CA ASN A 13 24.35 -53.42 10.78
C ASN A 13 24.53 -52.49 12.03
N TYR A 14 23.43 -52.45 12.82
CA TYR A 14 23.30 -52.43 14.29
C TYR A 14 23.78 -51.20 15.09
N ASN A 15 22.82 -50.54 15.77
CA ASN A 15 22.46 -50.98 17.12
C ASN A 15 21.14 -50.37 17.66
N ASN A 16 20.35 -51.21 18.32
CA ASN A 16 19.26 -50.81 19.21
C ASN A 16 19.81 -50.32 20.56
N LYS A 17 19.07 -49.46 21.27
CA LYS A 17 18.87 -49.63 22.71
C LYS A 17 17.58 -48.98 23.21
N SER A 18 16.90 -49.70 24.10
CA SER A 18 15.60 -49.41 24.70
C SER A 18 15.68 -49.29 26.23
N GLY A 19 14.63 -48.74 26.83
CA GLY A 19 14.39 -48.57 28.27
C GLY A 19 13.60 -47.27 28.48
N SER A 20 12.34 -47.23 28.95
CA SER A 20 11.76 -47.78 30.20
C SER A 20 12.44 -47.16 31.44
N SER A 21 11.75 -46.68 32.48
CA SER A 21 10.37 -46.95 32.92
C SER A 21 9.89 -45.99 34.04
N THR A 22 8.61 -45.62 34.01
CA THR A 22 7.61 -45.59 35.14
C THR A 22 7.79 -44.78 36.43
N SER A 23 6.62 -44.54 37.07
CA SER A 23 6.33 -44.26 38.48
C SER A 23 6.63 -42.87 39.06
N ASP A 24 5.87 -42.31 40.01
CA ASP A 24 4.46 -42.50 40.49
C ASP A 24 4.14 -41.31 41.45
N SER A 25 3.02 -41.34 42.20
CA SER A 25 2.49 -40.33 43.15
C SER A 25 1.86 -39.09 42.49
N GLU A 26 0.54 -38.81 42.56
CA GLU A 26 -0.47 -39.00 43.63
C GLU A 26 -0.08 -38.38 44.97
N ASP A 27 -0.72 -37.25 45.32
CA ASP A 27 -1.33 -37.07 46.63
C ASP A 27 -2.38 -35.95 46.61
N ASP A 28 -3.47 -36.18 47.34
CA ASP A 28 -4.68 -35.36 47.36
C ASP A 28 -4.57 -34.07 48.20
N ASN A 29 -5.57 -33.20 48.00
CA ASN A 29 -6.45 -32.59 49.03
C ASN A 29 -6.74 -31.11 48.69
N ASP A 30 -7.92 -30.53 48.91
CA ASP A 30 -9.33 -30.91 49.10
C ASP A 30 -10.05 -29.57 49.37
N VAL A 31 -11.31 -29.38 48.91
CA VAL A 31 -12.39 -28.59 49.56
C VAL A 31 -12.11 -27.13 50.05
N THR A 32 -12.89 -26.06 49.74
CA THR A 32 -14.36 -25.92 49.76
C THR A 32 -14.89 -24.74 48.90
N THR A 33 -16.00 -25.00 48.20
CA THR A 33 -17.22 -24.17 47.95
C THR A 33 -17.31 -22.64 48.22
N ASP A 34 -17.90 -21.97 47.23
CA ASP A 34 -19.02 -20.99 47.31
C ASP A 34 -18.93 -19.67 48.09
N ASN A 35 -19.07 -18.54 47.36
CA ASN A 35 -20.41 -17.98 47.15
C ASN A 35 -20.49 -16.92 46.03
N CYS A 36 -21.67 -16.83 45.41
CA CYS A 36 -21.95 -15.91 44.31
C CYS A 36 -22.94 -14.82 44.74
N THR A 37 -22.50 -13.56 44.75
CA THR A 37 -23.31 -12.33 44.71
C THR A 37 -22.37 -11.14 44.46
N SER A 38 -22.66 -10.07 43.73
CA SER A 38 -23.59 -9.74 42.64
C SER A 38 -23.48 -8.21 42.48
N PHE A 39 -23.48 -7.71 41.24
CA PHE A 39 -23.60 -6.29 40.84
C PHE A 39 -22.45 -5.30 41.13
N GLU A 40 -21.87 -4.84 40.01
CA GLU A 40 -21.56 -3.44 39.69
C GLU A 40 -20.76 -2.59 40.70
N THR A 41 -19.44 -2.52 40.47
CA THR A 41 -18.77 -1.26 40.07
C THR A 41 -17.30 -1.52 39.77
N ASN A 42 -16.88 -1.30 38.51
CA ASN A 42 -15.55 -0.78 38.08
C ASN A 42 -15.31 -1.04 36.58
N ARG A 43 -15.77 -0.12 35.71
CA ARG A 43 -15.13 0.05 34.39
C ARG A 43 -13.83 0.84 34.58
N ARG A 44 -12.76 0.15 34.95
CA ARG A 44 -11.37 0.64 34.84
C ARG A 44 -10.48 -0.51 34.37
N ASN A 45 -10.40 -0.68 33.06
CA ASN A 45 -9.40 -1.49 32.37
C ASN A 45 -8.97 -0.70 31.13
N PHE A 46 -7.78 -0.09 31.17
CA PHE A 46 -6.97 0.26 30.00
C PHE A 46 -5.52 0.50 30.46
N ASP A 47 -4.58 -0.14 29.77
CA ASP A 47 -3.17 0.25 29.59
C ASP A 47 -2.19 0.24 30.77
N GLN A 48 -2.35 -0.67 31.75
CA GLN A 48 -1.25 -1.07 32.64
C GLN A 48 -1.15 -2.59 32.77
N ASP A 49 -0.51 -3.25 31.79
CA ASP A 49 0.11 -4.59 31.94
C ASP A 49 1.12 -4.92 30.80
N PHE A 50 1.89 -3.92 30.35
CA PHE A 50 3.02 -4.12 29.40
C PHE A 50 4.36 -4.41 30.10
N ALA A 51 4.33 -4.84 31.37
CA ALA A 51 5.50 -4.84 32.25
C ALA A 51 5.73 -6.16 32.99
N GLN A 52 5.75 -7.30 32.28
CA GLN A 52 6.54 -8.49 32.65
C GLN A 52 6.48 -9.54 31.54
N PHE A 53 7.55 -9.66 30.75
CA PHE A 53 8.15 -10.89 30.22
C PHE A 53 9.25 -10.50 29.21
N SER A 54 10.44 -11.09 29.33
CA SER A 54 11.52 -10.97 28.34
C SER A 54 11.12 -11.73 27.07
N SER A 55 10.43 -11.06 26.15
CA SER A 55 9.88 -11.67 24.94
C SER A 55 10.82 -11.47 23.74
N PRO A 56 11.12 -12.51 22.93
CA PRO A 56 12.00 -12.41 21.75
C PRO A 56 11.55 -11.38 20.68
N VAL A 57 10.31 -10.89 20.77
CA VAL A 57 9.77 -9.83 19.89
C VAL A 57 10.71 -8.64 19.79
N SER A 58 11.21 -8.10 20.91
CA SER A 58 12.02 -6.86 20.91
C SER A 58 13.35 -7.01 20.19
N GLU A 59 13.86 -8.24 20.05
CA GLU A 59 15.13 -8.55 19.39
C GLU A 59 15.01 -8.64 17.87
N ILE A 60 13.79 -8.64 17.30
CA ILE A 60 13.60 -8.64 15.85
C ILE A 60 14.06 -7.29 15.28
N THR A 61 15.24 -7.27 14.69
CA THR A 61 15.87 -6.13 14.00
C THR A 61 15.65 -6.19 12.49
N PHE A 62 15.86 -5.08 11.77
CA PHE A 62 15.78 -5.08 10.30
C PHE A 62 16.77 -6.04 9.65
N GLN A 63 17.95 -6.27 10.24
CA GLN A 63 18.93 -7.26 9.78
C GLN A 63 18.41 -8.70 9.91
N ILE A 64 17.52 -8.98 10.86
CA ILE A 64 16.83 -10.27 10.97
C ILE A 64 15.75 -10.38 9.91
N VAL A 65 14.99 -9.31 9.63
CA VAL A 65 14.02 -9.29 8.51
C VAL A 65 14.72 -9.55 7.18
N GLU A 66 15.89 -8.94 6.93
CA GLU A 66 16.72 -9.21 5.74
C GLU A 66 17.27 -10.64 5.68
N LYS A 67 17.37 -11.37 6.80
CA LYS A 67 17.69 -12.81 6.81
C LYS A 67 16.46 -13.65 6.48
N ILE A 68 15.31 -13.36 7.09
CA ILE A 68 14.02 -14.00 6.78
C ILE A 68 13.75 -13.87 5.27
N GLU A 69 13.88 -12.67 4.71
CA GLU A 69 13.69 -12.36 3.29
C GLU A 69 14.63 -13.12 2.32
N ARG A 70 15.73 -13.71 2.81
CA ARG A 70 16.61 -14.62 2.05
C ARG A 70 16.32 -16.12 2.28
N ASP A 71 15.71 -16.46 3.41
CA ASP A 71 15.38 -17.83 3.79
C ASP A 71 13.98 -18.26 3.29
N VAL A 72 13.09 -17.31 2.98
CA VAL A 72 11.72 -17.54 2.47
C VAL A 72 11.71 -17.71 0.94
N ASP A 73 10.90 -18.64 0.42
CA ASP A 73 10.77 -18.88 -1.02
C ASP A 73 9.85 -17.87 -1.74
N LEU A 74 9.75 -17.97 -3.07
CA LEU A 74 8.99 -17.02 -3.89
C LEU A 74 7.48 -17.02 -3.57
N ASN A 75 6.89 -18.19 -3.31
CA ASN A 75 5.46 -18.33 -3.06
C ASN A 75 5.14 -17.86 -1.64
N ASP A 76 5.95 -18.25 -0.66
CA ASP A 76 5.83 -17.75 0.71
C ASP A 76 6.07 -16.22 0.77
N MET A 77 6.99 -15.66 -0.01
CA MET A 77 7.16 -14.21 -0.11
C MET A 77 5.91 -13.53 -0.70
N ILE A 78 5.26 -14.11 -1.72
CA ILE A 78 3.98 -13.62 -2.26
C ILE A 78 2.91 -13.64 -1.18
N SER A 79 2.83 -14.70 -0.38
CA SER A 79 1.87 -14.87 0.72
C SER A 79 2.13 -13.91 1.90
N LEU A 80 3.39 -13.67 2.27
CA LEU A 80 3.75 -12.63 3.25
C LEU A 80 3.37 -11.24 2.74
N ILE A 81 3.66 -10.94 1.48
CA ILE A 81 3.28 -9.64 0.88
C ILE A 81 1.76 -9.49 0.86
N PHE A 82 1.01 -10.55 0.50
CA PHE A 82 -0.44 -10.59 0.54
C PHE A 82 -1.02 -10.23 1.91
N LEU A 83 -0.51 -10.85 2.98
CA LEU A 83 -1.00 -10.68 4.35
C LEU A 83 -0.57 -9.35 4.98
N LEU A 84 0.65 -8.88 4.72
CA LEU A 84 1.28 -7.78 5.48
C LEU A 84 1.15 -6.38 4.85
N PHE A 85 0.99 -6.29 3.53
CA PHE A 85 0.95 -5.02 2.80
C PHE A 85 -0.50 -4.63 2.48
N ASP A 86 -0.76 -3.35 2.22
CA ASP A 86 -2.05 -2.92 1.65
C ASP A 86 -2.24 -3.58 0.29
N SER A 87 -3.46 -4.03 -0.03
CA SER A 87 -3.74 -4.86 -1.22
C SER A 87 -3.25 -4.24 -2.55
N TYR A 88 -3.24 -2.91 -2.63
CA TYR A 88 -2.68 -2.21 -3.79
C TYR A 88 -1.15 -2.30 -3.87
N VAL A 89 -0.46 -2.01 -2.76
CA VAL A 89 1.00 -2.03 -2.67
C VAL A 89 1.51 -3.46 -2.84
N ALA A 90 0.84 -4.43 -2.21
CA ALA A 90 1.11 -5.85 -2.33
C ALA A 90 1.22 -6.29 -3.80
N LEU A 91 0.22 -5.91 -4.62
CA LEU A 91 0.19 -6.25 -6.04
C LEU A 91 1.38 -5.62 -6.80
N GLN A 92 1.69 -4.33 -6.57
CA GLN A 92 2.82 -3.66 -7.24
C GLN A 92 4.16 -4.28 -6.85
N GLU A 93 4.38 -4.61 -5.58
CA GLU A 93 5.64 -5.21 -5.11
C GLU A 93 5.82 -6.64 -5.61
N ILE A 94 4.75 -7.44 -5.70
CA ILE A 94 4.80 -8.77 -6.32
C ILE A 94 5.13 -8.67 -7.82
N PHE A 95 4.54 -7.72 -8.56
CA PHE A 95 4.89 -7.51 -9.97
C PHE A 95 6.33 -7.00 -10.17
N SER A 96 6.82 -6.14 -9.27
CA SER A 96 8.22 -5.70 -9.23
C SER A 96 9.15 -6.90 -9.00
N MET A 97 8.85 -7.72 -8.00
CA MET A 97 9.60 -8.92 -7.66
C MET A 97 9.62 -9.94 -8.81
N LEU A 98 8.47 -10.34 -9.35
CA LEU A 98 8.37 -11.32 -10.44
C LEU A 98 9.15 -10.88 -11.69
N ARG A 99 9.07 -9.60 -12.08
CA ARG A 99 9.86 -9.05 -13.20
C ARG A 99 11.36 -9.14 -12.94
N ASN A 100 11.82 -8.87 -11.71
CA ASN A 100 13.23 -9.00 -11.37
C ASN A 100 13.71 -10.46 -11.43
N TYR A 101 12.87 -11.42 -11.05
CA TYR A 101 13.15 -12.86 -11.21
C TYR A 101 13.25 -13.27 -12.68
N GLU A 102 12.34 -12.80 -13.55
CA GLU A 102 12.38 -13.07 -15.00
C GLU A 102 13.66 -12.54 -15.66
N VAL A 103 14.15 -11.37 -15.25
CA VAL A 103 15.31 -10.72 -15.87
C VAL A 103 16.65 -11.23 -15.31
N HIS A 104 16.76 -11.48 -14.01
CA HIS A 104 18.04 -11.76 -13.34
C HIS A 104 18.23 -13.20 -12.86
N GLY A 105 17.15 -14.01 -12.83
CA GLY A 105 17.17 -15.37 -12.32
C GLY A 105 17.36 -15.46 -10.79
N GLN A 106 17.02 -16.62 -10.22
CA GLN A 106 16.85 -16.81 -8.77
C GLN A 106 18.08 -16.48 -7.90
N ARG A 107 19.30 -16.43 -8.46
CA ARG A 107 20.55 -16.27 -7.69
C ARG A 107 21.02 -14.82 -7.51
N ASN A 108 20.49 -13.86 -8.25
CA ASN A 108 20.98 -12.46 -8.26
C ASN A 108 19.91 -11.42 -7.86
N VAL A 109 18.71 -11.85 -7.46
CA VAL A 109 17.64 -10.94 -7.01
C VAL A 109 17.90 -10.48 -5.59
N VAL A 110 18.14 -9.18 -5.40
CA VAL A 110 18.00 -8.53 -4.09
C VAL A 110 16.51 -8.34 -3.85
N ASN A 111 15.94 -9.16 -2.96
CA ASN A 111 14.60 -8.96 -2.45
C ASN A 111 14.72 -8.03 -1.23
N ASP A 112 14.12 -6.84 -1.31
CA ASP A 112 14.18 -5.80 -0.27
C ASP A 112 12.78 -5.37 0.22
N LYS A 113 11.75 -6.13 -0.15
CA LYS A 113 10.33 -5.82 0.05
C LYS A 113 9.94 -5.87 1.52
N LEU A 114 10.23 -6.99 2.18
CA LEU A 114 9.87 -7.22 3.58
C LEU A 114 10.68 -6.33 4.52
N SER A 115 11.97 -6.15 4.21
CA SER A 115 12.84 -5.22 4.94
C SER A 115 12.44 -3.75 4.72
N ALA A 116 12.06 -3.32 3.52
CA ALA A 116 11.50 -1.98 3.29
C ALA A 116 10.16 -1.77 4.02
N TRP A 117 9.24 -2.75 3.96
CA TRP A 117 7.98 -2.74 4.70
C TRP A 117 8.22 -2.62 6.21
N ALA A 118 9.15 -3.38 6.77
CA ALA A 118 9.46 -3.34 8.20
C ALA A 118 9.98 -1.96 8.63
N ARG A 119 10.87 -1.33 7.84
CA ARG A 119 11.35 0.03 8.09
C ARG A 119 10.22 1.06 8.01
N HIS A 120 9.32 0.94 7.03
CA HIS A 120 8.16 1.82 6.86
C HIS A 120 7.17 1.69 8.04
N GLN A 121 6.82 0.47 8.41
CA GLN A 121 5.91 0.20 9.54
C GLN A 121 6.55 0.57 10.88
N ALA A 122 7.86 0.45 11.06
CA ALA A 122 8.53 0.91 12.27
C ALA A 122 8.42 2.43 12.48
N HIS A 123 8.40 3.22 11.39
CA HIS A 123 8.20 4.67 11.47
C HIS A 123 6.73 5.04 11.78
N ASN A 124 5.76 4.31 11.23
CA ASN A 124 4.34 4.70 11.25
C ASN A 124 3.50 3.95 12.30
N GLN A 125 3.87 2.72 12.67
CA GLN A 125 3.22 1.83 13.63
C GLN A 125 4.27 1.05 14.46
N PRO A 126 5.14 1.72 15.23
CA PRO A 126 6.31 1.11 15.87
C PRO A 126 6.00 -0.08 16.80
N ALA A 127 4.80 -0.11 17.41
CA ALA A 127 4.42 -1.07 18.43
C ALA A 127 3.98 -2.46 17.90
N SER A 128 3.49 -2.56 16.65
CA SER A 128 2.76 -3.77 16.19
C SER A 128 3.38 -4.51 15.01
N TRP A 129 4.25 -3.88 14.22
CA TRP A 129 4.75 -4.46 12.96
C TRP A 129 5.48 -5.81 13.14
N ARG A 130 6.17 -5.99 14.28
CA ARG A 130 6.85 -7.25 14.61
C ARG A 130 5.86 -8.38 14.88
N MET A 131 4.77 -8.09 15.58
CA MET A 131 3.70 -9.05 15.83
C MET A 131 2.94 -9.38 14.55
N LYS A 132 2.76 -8.40 13.65
CA LYS A 132 2.23 -8.65 12.29
C LYS A 132 3.12 -9.62 11.51
N LEU A 133 4.43 -9.40 11.50
CA LEU A 133 5.39 -10.30 10.83
C LEU A 133 5.37 -11.71 11.42
N LEU A 134 5.37 -11.85 12.75
CA LEU A 134 5.29 -13.13 13.44
C LEU A 134 3.98 -13.86 13.16
N GLU A 135 2.83 -13.16 13.20
CA GLU A 135 1.54 -13.75 12.84
C GLU A 135 1.50 -14.16 11.37
N GLY A 136 2.08 -13.37 10.45
CA GLY A 136 2.22 -13.72 9.04
C GLY A 136 2.99 -15.03 8.85
N LEU A 137 4.18 -15.14 9.43
CA LEU A 137 5.00 -16.37 9.40
C LEU A 137 4.30 -17.57 10.08
N ALA A 138 3.49 -17.32 11.11
CA ALA A 138 2.69 -18.36 11.77
C ALA A 138 1.58 -18.88 10.83
N VAL A 139 0.90 -17.99 10.13
CA VAL A 139 -0.17 -18.30 9.17
C VAL A 139 0.37 -19.07 7.96
N LEU A 140 1.57 -18.72 7.48
CA LEU A 140 2.30 -19.50 6.48
C LEU A 140 2.87 -20.83 7.01
N GLN A 141 2.74 -21.10 8.32
CA GLN A 141 3.25 -22.31 8.95
C GLN A 141 4.79 -22.47 8.82
N SER A 142 5.53 -21.36 8.69
CA SER A 142 6.99 -21.32 8.55
C SER A 142 7.72 -21.57 9.89
N TYR A 143 7.43 -22.71 10.53
CA TYR A 143 7.91 -23.03 11.88
C TYR A 143 9.44 -23.06 12.00
N ASP A 144 10.18 -23.41 10.95
CA ASP A 144 11.66 -23.38 10.96
C ASP A 144 12.20 -21.95 11.16
N ILE A 145 11.54 -20.96 10.56
CA ILE A 145 11.91 -19.54 10.72
C ILE A 145 11.50 -19.07 12.11
N LEU A 146 10.30 -19.43 12.58
CA LEU A 146 9.82 -19.07 13.92
C LEU A 146 10.69 -19.69 15.03
N GLN A 147 11.17 -20.92 14.85
CA GLN A 147 12.08 -21.58 15.78
C GLN A 147 13.45 -20.90 15.80
N LYS A 148 14.00 -20.48 14.65
CA LYS A 148 15.20 -19.62 14.59
C LYS A 148 15.02 -18.28 15.31
N LEU A 149 13.78 -17.78 15.43
CA LEU A 149 13.41 -16.56 16.18
C LEU A 149 13.07 -16.83 17.66
N GLY A 150 13.24 -18.06 18.16
CA GLY A 150 13.01 -18.41 19.56
C GLY A 150 11.55 -18.74 19.92
N TYR A 151 10.68 -19.01 18.94
CA TYR A 151 9.29 -19.40 19.17
C TYR A 151 9.12 -20.92 19.07
N SER A 152 8.53 -21.54 20.10
CA SER A 152 8.06 -22.92 20.02
C SER A 152 6.75 -23.01 19.24
N ARG A 153 6.50 -24.15 18.62
CA ARG A 153 5.25 -24.40 17.86
C ARG A 153 4.01 -24.24 18.74
N ASP A 154 4.02 -24.77 19.97
CA ASP A 154 2.90 -24.66 20.89
C ASP A 154 2.63 -23.19 21.29
N ARG A 155 3.67 -22.37 21.44
CA ARG A 155 3.49 -20.93 21.67
C ARG A 155 2.85 -20.27 20.46
N VAL A 156 3.32 -20.58 19.25
CA VAL A 156 2.78 -20.00 17.99
C VAL A 156 1.32 -20.39 17.78
N ASP A 157 0.98 -21.67 17.92
CA ASP A 157 -0.38 -22.18 17.74
C ASP A 157 -1.35 -21.55 18.77
N ASN A 158 -0.92 -21.34 20.03
CA ASN A 158 -1.72 -20.67 21.08
C ASN A 158 -1.79 -19.13 20.95
N GLU A 159 -0.73 -18.46 20.49
CA GLU A 159 -0.64 -16.98 20.44
C GLU A 159 -1.27 -16.39 19.17
N PHE A 160 -1.27 -17.15 18.06
CA PHE A 160 -1.67 -16.66 16.72
C PHE A 160 -2.79 -17.45 16.03
N CYS A 161 -3.18 -18.62 16.58
CA CYS A 161 -4.23 -19.49 16.03
C CYS A 161 -4.17 -19.64 14.49
N PRO A 162 -3.03 -20.06 13.91
CA PRO A 162 -2.71 -19.81 12.49
C PRO A 162 -3.67 -20.47 11.50
N ARG A 163 -4.27 -21.62 11.86
CA ARG A 163 -5.22 -22.38 11.02
C ARG A 163 -6.69 -21.93 11.15
N SER A 164 -6.96 -20.88 11.93
CA SER A 164 -8.32 -20.36 12.16
C SER A 164 -8.47 -18.92 11.65
N ASN A 165 -9.70 -18.45 11.48
CA ASN A 165 -9.96 -17.07 11.11
C ASN A 165 -9.72 -16.07 12.26
N GLU A 166 -9.42 -16.52 13.48
CA GLU A 166 -9.11 -15.61 14.59
C GLU A 166 -7.72 -15.01 14.44
N THR A 167 -7.61 -13.69 14.64
CA THR A 167 -6.38 -12.91 14.43
C THR A 167 -6.34 -11.73 15.39
N ARG A 168 -5.13 -11.30 15.76
CA ARG A 168 -4.90 -10.16 16.67
C ARG A 168 -4.15 -9.01 16.02
N PHE A 169 -3.33 -9.28 15.00
CA PHE A 169 -2.46 -8.28 14.39
C PHE A 169 -2.64 -8.16 12.87
N LEU A 170 -3.06 -9.22 12.18
CA LEU A 170 -3.36 -9.20 10.74
C LEU A 170 -4.79 -8.72 10.45
N ASP A 171 -5.05 -8.44 9.17
CA ASP A 171 -6.41 -8.21 8.68
C ASP A 171 -7.18 -9.54 8.60
N LYS A 172 -8.33 -9.62 9.28
CA LYS A 172 -9.16 -10.84 9.37
C LYS A 172 -9.76 -11.26 8.02
N ALA A 173 -10.04 -10.32 7.12
CA ALA A 173 -10.51 -10.64 5.77
C ALA A 173 -9.38 -11.20 4.90
N LYS A 174 -8.16 -10.66 5.01
CA LYS A 174 -6.97 -11.23 4.35
C LYS A 174 -6.62 -12.62 4.88
N LYS A 175 -6.69 -12.84 6.20
CA LYS A 175 -6.48 -14.17 6.79
C LYS A 175 -7.52 -15.18 6.29
N MET A 176 -8.79 -14.80 6.23
CA MET A 176 -9.85 -15.62 5.61
C MET A 176 -9.55 -15.95 4.14
N LEU A 177 -9.14 -14.97 3.34
CA LEU A 177 -8.83 -15.18 1.92
C LEU A 177 -7.57 -16.04 1.71
N PHE A 178 -6.56 -15.92 2.57
CA PHE A 178 -5.39 -16.82 2.56
C PHE A 178 -5.78 -18.26 2.93
N LEU A 179 -6.61 -18.44 3.97
CA LEU A 179 -7.11 -19.76 4.37
C LEU A 179 -8.06 -20.37 3.33
N LEU A 180 -8.66 -19.58 2.42
CA LEU A 180 -9.28 -20.09 1.21
C LEU A 180 -8.21 -20.65 0.25
N CYS A 181 -7.16 -19.89 -0.04
CA CYS A 181 -6.07 -20.34 -0.93
C CYS A 181 -5.44 -21.66 -0.47
N ASP A 182 -5.07 -21.76 0.81
CA ASP A 182 -4.46 -22.94 1.44
C ASP A 182 -5.36 -24.20 1.40
N ARG A 183 -6.68 -24.04 1.32
CA ARG A 183 -7.65 -25.15 1.25
C ARG A 183 -7.95 -25.64 -0.16
N LEU A 184 -7.63 -24.87 -1.21
CA LEU A 184 -7.93 -25.25 -2.58
C LEU A 184 -6.82 -26.14 -3.16
N SER A 185 -7.19 -27.28 -3.74
CA SER A 185 -6.26 -28.04 -4.57
C SER A 185 -5.90 -27.25 -5.83
N GLY A 186 -4.75 -27.55 -6.46
CA GLY A 186 -4.31 -26.86 -7.69
C GLY A 186 -5.35 -26.90 -8.82
N GLU A 187 -6.09 -27.99 -8.97
CA GLU A 187 -7.18 -28.10 -9.96
C GLU A 187 -8.38 -27.19 -9.59
N GLN A 188 -8.77 -27.16 -8.31
CA GLN A 188 -9.85 -26.28 -7.82
C GLN A 188 -9.48 -24.80 -7.93
N ALA A 189 -8.22 -24.44 -7.64
CA ALA A 189 -7.67 -23.10 -7.84
C ALA A 189 -7.79 -22.65 -9.30
N ILE A 190 -7.30 -23.46 -10.24
CA ILE A 190 -7.40 -23.20 -11.69
C ILE A 190 -8.86 -23.06 -12.14
N GLN A 191 -9.76 -23.93 -11.63
CA GLN A 191 -11.19 -23.88 -11.93
C GLN A 191 -11.83 -22.58 -11.43
N LEU A 192 -11.57 -22.18 -10.18
CA LEU A 192 -12.09 -20.94 -9.58
C LEU A 192 -11.58 -19.71 -10.34
N ILE A 193 -10.27 -19.65 -10.65
CA ILE A 193 -9.68 -18.58 -11.46
C ILE A 193 -10.39 -18.46 -12.81
N THR A 194 -10.61 -19.59 -13.49
CA THR A 194 -11.25 -19.64 -14.81
C THR A 194 -12.69 -19.13 -14.74
N LEU A 195 -13.46 -19.55 -13.73
CA LEU A 195 -14.85 -19.15 -13.53
C LEU A 195 -14.98 -17.65 -13.27
N VAL A 196 -14.19 -17.10 -12.34
CA VAL A 196 -14.19 -15.67 -12.02
C VAL A 196 -13.79 -14.82 -13.23
N ARG A 197 -12.77 -15.23 -13.99
CA ARG A 197 -12.34 -14.55 -15.23
C ARG A 197 -13.44 -14.47 -16.28
N VAL A 198 -14.21 -15.54 -16.47
CA VAL A 198 -15.29 -15.62 -17.48
C VAL A 198 -16.46 -14.69 -17.13
N GLU A 199 -16.82 -14.56 -15.85
CA GLU A 199 -17.86 -13.62 -15.42
C GLU A 199 -17.38 -12.16 -15.41
N ALA A 200 -16.19 -11.89 -14.85
CA ALA A 200 -15.69 -10.52 -14.69
C ALA A 200 -15.25 -9.86 -16.01
N LYS A 201 -14.89 -10.64 -17.04
CA LYS A 201 -14.48 -10.16 -18.38
C LYS A 201 -13.42 -9.04 -18.31
N PHE A 202 -12.34 -9.29 -17.57
CA PHE A 202 -11.25 -8.35 -17.39
C PHE A 202 -10.71 -7.84 -18.73
N ALA A 203 -10.69 -6.52 -18.92
CA ALA A 203 -10.14 -5.88 -20.12
C ALA A 203 -8.62 -6.05 -20.23
N ASP A 204 -7.91 -6.03 -19.09
CA ASP A 204 -6.47 -6.26 -18.96
C ASP A 204 -6.21 -7.24 -17.80
N ASP A 205 -6.29 -8.54 -18.03
CA ASP A 205 -5.86 -9.50 -17.01
C ASP A 205 -4.34 -9.60 -16.97
N ILE A 206 -3.74 -8.89 -16.02
CA ILE A 206 -2.30 -8.86 -15.78
C ILE A 206 -1.77 -10.20 -15.23
N THR A 207 -2.60 -11.00 -14.56
CA THR A 207 -2.20 -12.27 -13.93
C THR A 207 -1.97 -13.38 -14.96
N VAL A 208 -2.59 -13.27 -16.15
CA VAL A 208 -2.33 -14.17 -17.30
C VAL A 208 -0.86 -14.09 -17.73
N ARG A 209 -0.23 -12.92 -17.60
CA ARG A 209 1.16 -12.70 -18.03
C ARG A 209 2.18 -13.37 -17.12
N CYS A 210 1.88 -13.50 -15.83
CA CYS A 210 2.77 -14.11 -14.84
C CYS A 210 2.86 -15.64 -14.96
N ASN A 211 1.89 -16.29 -15.60
CA ASN A 211 1.79 -17.76 -15.68
C ASN A 211 1.82 -18.48 -14.30
N THR A 212 1.50 -17.77 -13.22
CA THR A 212 1.50 -18.29 -11.84
C THR A 212 0.12 -18.78 -11.42
N ILE A 213 0.05 -19.94 -10.79
CA ILE A 213 -1.19 -20.50 -10.20
C ILE A 213 -1.50 -19.86 -8.83
N ASN A 214 -0.51 -19.20 -8.20
CA ASN A 214 -0.60 -18.58 -6.86
C ASN A 214 -1.89 -17.75 -6.68
N MET A 215 -2.80 -18.27 -5.87
CA MET A 215 -4.17 -17.76 -5.71
C MET A 215 -4.20 -16.37 -5.07
N GLU A 216 -3.24 -16.08 -4.20
CA GLU A 216 -3.05 -14.80 -3.52
C GLU A 216 -2.88 -13.66 -4.54
N LEU A 217 -2.13 -13.90 -5.63
CA LEU A 217 -1.96 -12.92 -6.71
C LEU A 217 -3.27 -12.68 -7.48
N HIS A 218 -4.04 -13.74 -7.73
CA HIS A 218 -5.36 -13.63 -8.38
C HIS A 218 -6.35 -12.89 -7.48
N ILE A 219 -6.38 -13.18 -6.18
CA ILE A 219 -7.21 -12.48 -5.18
C ILE A 219 -6.83 -11.00 -5.10
N LEU A 220 -5.52 -10.66 -5.03
CA LEU A 220 -5.07 -9.26 -5.08
C LEU A 220 -5.53 -8.55 -6.35
N PHE A 221 -5.41 -9.20 -7.50
CA PHE A 221 -5.92 -8.64 -8.74
C PHE A 221 -7.43 -8.40 -8.67
N TRP A 222 -8.23 -9.38 -8.22
CA TRP A 222 -9.69 -9.26 -8.09
C TRP A 222 -10.11 -8.15 -7.12
N LEU A 223 -9.36 -7.94 -6.03
CA LEU A 223 -9.52 -6.80 -5.12
C LEU A 223 -9.29 -5.46 -5.86
N THR A 224 -8.21 -5.33 -6.65
CA THR A 224 -7.96 -4.09 -7.42
C THR A 224 -8.94 -3.85 -8.56
N GLN A 225 -9.67 -4.88 -9.02
CA GLN A 225 -10.71 -4.77 -10.05
C GLN A 225 -12.13 -4.62 -9.47
N ASP A 226 -12.29 -4.44 -8.16
CA ASP A 226 -13.59 -4.36 -7.47
C ASP A 226 -14.49 -5.62 -7.67
N VAL A 227 -13.94 -6.79 -8.01
CA VAL A 227 -14.69 -8.07 -8.15
C VAL A 227 -15.02 -8.67 -6.78
N ILE A 228 -14.13 -8.45 -5.82
CA ILE A 228 -14.31 -8.67 -4.40
C ILE A 228 -13.81 -7.43 -3.66
N SER A 229 -14.27 -7.21 -2.43
CA SER A 229 -13.81 -6.11 -1.58
C SER A 229 -13.61 -6.58 -0.15
N ILE A 230 -12.64 -5.98 0.56
CA ILE A 230 -12.40 -6.23 1.99
C ILE A 230 -12.24 -4.97 2.83
N ASP A 231 -11.93 -3.81 2.23
CA ASP A 231 -11.58 -2.62 3.00
C ASP A 231 -12.80 -1.98 3.69
N LYS A 232 -13.93 -1.93 2.99
CA LYS A 232 -15.21 -1.36 3.49
C LYS A 232 -16.17 -2.48 3.79
N GLU A 233 -17.24 -2.63 3.02
CA GLU A 233 -18.01 -3.85 2.98
C GLU A 233 -17.12 -5.00 2.46
N VAL A 234 -17.06 -6.08 3.23
CA VAL A 234 -16.48 -7.36 2.84
C VAL A 234 -17.46 -8.03 1.89
N ASN A 235 -17.20 -7.95 0.59
CA ASN A 235 -18.01 -8.58 -0.44
C ASN A 235 -17.19 -9.67 -1.14
N VAL A 236 -17.52 -10.92 -0.82
CA VAL A 236 -16.94 -12.13 -1.41
C VAL A 236 -18.02 -12.98 -2.12
N SER A 237 -19.15 -12.36 -2.48
CA SER A 237 -20.31 -13.04 -3.09
C SER A 237 -19.97 -13.81 -4.38
N CYS A 238 -19.09 -13.26 -5.21
CA CYS A 238 -18.56 -13.92 -6.41
C CYS A 238 -17.83 -15.24 -6.07
N LEU A 239 -17.01 -15.25 -5.02
CA LEU A 239 -16.31 -16.45 -4.56
C LEU A 239 -17.30 -17.47 -3.96
N ILE A 240 -18.19 -17.02 -3.08
CA ILE A 240 -19.23 -17.87 -2.47
C ILE A 240 -20.07 -18.58 -3.53
N LYS A 241 -20.50 -17.85 -4.56
CA LYS A 241 -21.25 -18.38 -5.72
C LYS A 241 -20.49 -19.52 -6.40
N TYR A 242 -19.21 -19.31 -6.71
CA TYR A 242 -18.42 -20.31 -7.44
C TYR A 242 -17.96 -21.49 -6.58
N LEU A 243 -17.64 -21.27 -5.30
CA LEU A 243 -17.38 -22.35 -4.35
C LEU A 243 -18.60 -23.29 -4.20
N LYS A 244 -19.81 -22.73 -4.11
CA LYS A 244 -21.07 -23.51 -4.11
C LYS A 244 -21.24 -24.31 -5.42
N ILE A 245 -20.91 -23.74 -6.58
CA ILE A 245 -20.93 -24.44 -7.89
C ILE A 245 -19.88 -25.57 -7.97
N MET A 246 -18.71 -25.38 -7.36
CA MET A 246 -17.63 -26.37 -7.30
C MET A 246 -17.85 -27.47 -6.24
N GLY A 247 -18.96 -27.44 -5.50
CA GLY A 247 -19.26 -28.39 -4.42
C GLY A 247 -18.60 -28.08 -3.08
N LEU A 248 -17.88 -26.97 -2.96
CA LEU A 248 -17.16 -26.51 -1.75
C LEU A 248 -18.06 -25.67 -0.83
N SER A 249 -19.24 -26.20 -0.53
CA SER A 249 -20.29 -25.51 0.21
C SER A 249 -19.93 -25.22 1.67
N ASP A 250 -19.09 -26.06 2.28
CA ASP A 250 -18.56 -25.89 3.64
C ASP A 250 -17.63 -24.67 3.73
N ILE A 251 -16.70 -24.53 2.78
CA ILE A 251 -15.82 -23.36 2.65
C ILE A 251 -16.66 -22.12 2.38
N ALA A 252 -17.62 -22.21 1.46
CA ALA A 252 -18.51 -21.09 1.12
C ALA A 252 -19.31 -20.58 2.31
N VAL A 253 -19.92 -21.46 3.12
CA VAL A 253 -20.66 -21.09 4.34
C VAL A 253 -19.73 -20.51 5.40
N SER A 254 -18.53 -21.07 5.58
CA SER A 254 -17.55 -20.53 6.52
C SER A 254 -17.08 -19.12 6.15
N MET A 255 -16.87 -18.84 4.85
CA MET A 255 -16.52 -17.50 4.37
C MET A 255 -17.68 -16.51 4.49
N GLU A 256 -18.91 -16.96 4.16
CA GLU A 256 -20.13 -16.15 4.28
C GLU A 256 -20.37 -15.72 5.74
N GLY A 257 -20.16 -16.61 6.70
CA GLY A 257 -20.22 -16.28 8.14
C GLY A 257 -19.20 -15.23 8.58
N VAL A 258 -17.93 -15.37 8.18
CA VAL A 258 -16.87 -14.41 8.56
C VAL A 258 -17.05 -13.06 7.86
N ALA A 259 -17.48 -13.05 6.60
CA ALA A 259 -17.79 -11.81 5.88
C ALA A 259 -18.93 -11.03 6.55
N ASN A 260 -20.00 -11.73 6.98
CA ASN A 260 -21.12 -11.10 7.69
C ASN A 260 -20.68 -10.53 9.04
N GLN A 261 -19.93 -11.28 9.86
CA GLN A 261 -19.36 -10.77 11.12
C GLN A 261 -18.54 -9.50 10.91
N LEU A 262 -17.65 -9.49 9.92
CA LEU A 262 -16.84 -8.31 9.60
C LEU A 262 -17.66 -7.12 9.12
N ASN A 263 -18.79 -7.35 8.44
CA ASN A 263 -19.70 -6.29 8.02
C ASN A 263 -20.53 -5.75 9.19
N GLU A 264 -20.96 -6.60 10.13
CA GLU A 264 -21.63 -6.19 11.37
C GLU A 264 -20.70 -5.35 12.25
N ASP A 265 -19.47 -5.82 12.49
CA ASP A 265 -18.42 -5.11 13.21
C ASP A 265 -18.16 -3.73 12.60
N LYS A 266 -18.01 -3.66 11.27
CA LYS A 266 -17.75 -2.40 10.56
C LYS A 266 -18.95 -1.46 10.57
N CYS A 267 -20.17 -1.95 10.39
CA CYS A 267 -21.40 -1.16 10.44
C CYS A 267 -21.52 -0.40 11.77
N SER A 268 -21.12 -1.04 12.89
CA SER A 268 -21.06 -0.39 14.21
C SER A 268 -20.03 0.76 14.33
N SER A 269 -19.13 0.91 13.35
CA SER A 269 -18.02 1.88 13.32
C SER A 269 -18.14 2.98 12.25
N GLU A 270 -19.08 2.86 11.31
CA GLU A 270 -19.10 3.69 10.08
C GLU A 270 -19.28 5.19 10.32
N GLU A 271 -19.98 5.61 11.38
CA GLU A 271 -20.19 7.05 11.68
C GLU A 271 -18.90 7.85 11.91
N LYS A 272 -17.74 7.20 12.12
CA LYS A 272 -16.48 7.90 12.43
C LYS A 272 -15.43 7.95 11.31
N CYS A 273 -15.53 7.17 10.24
CA CYS A 273 -14.41 6.97 9.31
C CYS A 273 -14.45 7.79 8.00
N VAL A 274 -15.33 8.78 7.87
CA VAL A 274 -15.43 9.66 6.68
C VAL A 274 -15.17 11.14 7.04
N TYR A 275 -14.58 11.91 6.12
CA TYR A 275 -14.54 13.38 6.19
C TYR A 275 -15.88 13.98 5.74
N GLU A 276 -16.49 14.80 6.59
CA GLU A 276 -17.78 15.45 6.29
C GLU A 276 -17.64 16.54 5.22
N ILE A 277 -18.58 16.58 4.27
CA ILE A 277 -18.76 17.70 3.34
C ILE A 277 -19.76 18.69 3.95
N ILE A 278 -19.21 19.75 4.55
CA ILE A 278 -19.89 20.82 5.27
C ILE A 278 -20.75 21.64 4.30
N ASN A 279 -20.16 22.17 3.22
CA ASN A 279 -20.86 22.94 2.20
C ASN A 279 -20.78 22.27 0.81
N PRO A 280 -21.83 21.56 0.36
CA PRO A 280 -21.87 20.91 -0.96
C PRO A 280 -21.93 21.86 -2.18
N GLN A 281 -21.97 23.17 -1.97
CA GLN A 281 -21.91 24.19 -3.04
C GLN A 281 -20.59 24.96 -3.04
N ASN A 282 -19.78 24.82 -1.98
CA ASN A 282 -18.43 25.39 -1.86
C ASN A 282 -17.56 24.37 -1.11
N VAL A 283 -17.25 23.25 -1.78
CA VAL A 283 -16.71 22.03 -1.15
C VAL A 283 -15.34 22.25 -0.51
N GLY A 284 -14.54 23.15 -1.07
CA GLY A 284 -13.20 23.44 -0.57
C GLY A 284 -12.44 24.44 -1.41
N LEU A 285 -11.17 24.64 -1.06
CA LEU A 285 -10.23 25.47 -1.81
C LEU A 285 -9.28 24.57 -2.62
N LEU A 286 -9.09 24.89 -3.91
CA LEU A 286 -7.96 24.43 -4.71
C LEU A 286 -7.04 25.63 -4.97
N VAL A 287 -5.84 25.59 -4.44
CA VAL A 287 -4.73 26.49 -4.79
C VAL A 287 -3.90 25.83 -5.89
N ILE A 288 -3.68 26.50 -7.00
CA ILE A 288 -2.79 26.06 -8.08
C ILE A 288 -1.62 27.04 -8.18
N ILE A 289 -0.39 26.53 -8.20
CA ILE A 289 0.80 27.32 -8.52
C ILE A 289 1.47 26.69 -9.73
N ASN A 290 1.70 27.48 -10.76
CA ASN A 290 2.17 27.01 -12.05
C ASN A 290 3.40 27.79 -12.53
N MET A 291 4.57 27.15 -12.54
CA MET A 291 5.79 27.74 -13.08
C MET A 291 5.88 27.43 -14.57
N ILE A 292 5.82 28.47 -15.40
CA ILE A 292 5.75 28.42 -16.85
C ILE A 292 7.03 29.01 -17.45
N GLU A 293 7.34 30.27 -17.12
CA GLU A 293 8.38 31.07 -17.76
C GLU A 293 9.61 31.16 -16.84
N PHE A 294 10.72 30.50 -17.20
CA PHE A 294 11.90 30.39 -16.35
C PHE A 294 12.95 31.46 -16.70
N GLU A 295 13.32 32.29 -15.71
CA GLU A 295 14.18 33.47 -15.87
C GLU A 295 15.45 33.15 -16.67
N ASP A 296 15.71 33.96 -17.71
CA ASP A 296 17.01 34.00 -18.37
C ASP A 296 18.06 34.75 -17.51
N ASN A 297 19.34 34.41 -17.72
CA ASN A 297 20.49 35.11 -17.16
C ASN A 297 20.65 35.05 -15.63
N VAL A 298 19.99 34.13 -14.92
CA VAL A 298 20.14 34.00 -13.46
C VAL A 298 21.58 33.64 -13.08
N GLU A 299 22.31 32.95 -13.95
CA GLU A 299 23.73 32.60 -13.77
C GLU A 299 24.69 33.81 -13.72
N LYS A 300 24.20 35.01 -14.10
CA LYS A 300 24.91 36.28 -13.94
C LYS A 300 24.84 36.83 -12.51
N ARG A 301 23.96 36.28 -11.64
CA ARG A 301 23.86 36.59 -10.22
C ARG A 301 24.84 35.68 -9.44
N PRO A 302 26.00 36.17 -8.97
CA PRO A 302 27.05 35.31 -8.39
C PRO A 302 26.58 34.47 -7.20
N GLU A 303 25.65 35.01 -6.41
CA GLU A 303 25.08 34.39 -5.22
C GLU A 303 24.30 33.11 -5.52
N TYR A 304 23.67 32.99 -6.69
CA TYR A 304 22.83 31.83 -7.05
C TYR A 304 23.51 30.83 -7.99
N LYS A 305 24.66 31.17 -8.58
CA LYS A 305 25.34 30.37 -9.61
C LYS A 305 25.59 28.90 -9.24
N HIS A 306 25.76 28.59 -7.95
CA HIS A 306 26.00 27.25 -7.45
C HIS A 306 24.72 26.43 -7.14
N LEU A 307 23.54 27.06 -7.21
CA LEU A 307 22.23 26.44 -6.95
C LEU A 307 21.45 26.11 -8.23
N LEU A 308 21.88 26.69 -9.36
CA LEU A 308 21.22 26.55 -10.66
C LEU A 308 21.44 25.14 -11.25
N PRO A 309 20.44 24.58 -11.95
CA PRO A 309 20.61 23.36 -12.73
C PRO A 309 21.46 23.60 -13.99
N ASP A 310 22.17 22.56 -14.40
CA ASP A 310 22.83 22.44 -15.70
C ASP A 310 22.29 21.16 -16.37
N PRO A 311 21.61 21.24 -17.54
CA PRO A 311 21.35 22.44 -18.36
C PRO A 311 20.26 23.37 -17.80
N LYS A 312 20.11 24.57 -18.39
CA LYS A 312 19.02 25.51 -18.11
C LYS A 312 17.66 24.83 -18.30
N LEU A 313 16.73 25.10 -17.38
CA LEU A 313 15.33 24.68 -17.47
C LEU A 313 14.61 25.38 -18.64
N PRO A 314 13.88 24.65 -19.49
CA PRO A 314 13.05 25.22 -20.55
C PRO A 314 11.66 25.65 -20.04
N ASP A 315 10.99 26.54 -20.76
CA ASP A 315 9.64 26.97 -20.40
C ASP A 315 8.59 25.87 -20.51
N ARG A 316 7.58 25.90 -19.64
CA ARG A 316 6.55 24.87 -19.48
C ARG A 316 5.20 25.29 -20.05
N VAL A 317 5.18 25.90 -21.25
CA VAL A 317 3.96 26.46 -21.89
C VAL A 317 2.77 25.49 -21.90
N GLY A 318 3.01 24.18 -22.14
CA GLY A 318 1.96 23.15 -22.11
C GLY A 318 1.25 22.97 -20.75
N SER A 319 1.86 23.42 -19.64
CA SER A 319 1.27 23.37 -18.30
C SER A 319 0.03 24.29 -18.15
N LEU A 320 -0.20 25.21 -19.09
CA LEU A 320 -1.45 25.99 -19.15
C LEU A 320 -2.68 25.11 -19.44
N GLU A 321 -2.50 24.01 -20.16
CA GLU A 321 -3.58 23.04 -20.42
C GLU A 321 -3.98 22.31 -19.13
N ASP A 322 -3.00 21.92 -18.31
CA ASP A 322 -3.22 21.31 -16.98
C ASP A 322 -4.01 22.24 -16.07
N VAL A 323 -3.60 23.51 -15.99
CA VAL A 323 -4.30 24.54 -15.22
C VAL A 323 -5.75 24.68 -15.69
N THR A 324 -5.98 24.70 -17.00
CA THR A 324 -7.32 24.82 -17.59
C THR A 324 -8.19 23.62 -17.25
N ASN A 325 -7.65 22.41 -17.37
CA ASN A 325 -8.32 21.16 -17.03
C ASN A 325 -8.66 21.07 -15.53
N LEU A 326 -7.71 21.42 -14.66
CA LEU A 326 -7.91 21.46 -13.21
C LEU A 326 -8.97 22.50 -12.81
N LYS A 327 -8.85 23.74 -13.30
CA LYS A 327 -9.84 24.81 -13.05
C LYS A 327 -11.24 24.40 -13.49
N GLY A 328 -11.38 23.91 -14.72
CA GLY A 328 -12.67 23.46 -15.27
C GLY A 328 -13.27 22.30 -14.46
N LEU A 329 -12.49 21.29 -14.12
CA LEU A 329 -12.95 20.15 -13.33
C LEU A 329 -13.39 20.54 -11.92
N PHE A 330 -12.50 21.22 -11.18
CA PHE A 330 -12.75 21.54 -9.78
C PHE A 330 -13.86 22.58 -9.60
N THR A 331 -14.00 23.52 -10.52
CA THR A 331 -15.10 24.50 -10.51
C THR A 331 -16.42 23.84 -10.93
N CYS A 332 -16.48 23.25 -12.13
CA CYS A 332 -17.75 22.85 -12.76
C CYS A 332 -18.32 21.53 -12.23
N HIS A 333 -17.49 20.57 -11.83
CA HIS A 333 -17.94 19.26 -11.36
C HIS A 333 -17.85 19.09 -9.84
N LEU A 334 -16.82 19.66 -9.20
CA LEU A 334 -16.54 19.49 -7.77
C LEU A 334 -16.96 20.67 -6.90
N LYS A 335 -17.30 21.84 -7.49
CA LYS A 335 -17.73 23.06 -6.80
C LYS A 335 -16.74 23.55 -5.74
N PHE A 336 -15.46 23.55 -6.09
CA PHE A 336 -14.40 24.17 -5.31
C PHE A 336 -14.25 25.65 -5.70
N LYS A 337 -13.86 26.47 -4.72
CA LYS A 337 -13.20 27.74 -5.01
C LYS A 337 -11.81 27.42 -5.57
N VAL A 338 -11.52 27.84 -6.80
CA VAL A 338 -10.21 27.63 -7.43
C VAL A 338 -9.47 28.94 -7.55
N VAL A 339 -8.24 28.98 -7.05
CA VAL A 339 -7.35 30.15 -7.09
C VAL A 339 -6.01 29.72 -7.68
N HIS A 340 -5.37 30.61 -8.42
CA HIS A 340 -4.23 30.25 -9.25
C HIS A 340 -3.27 31.41 -9.41
N GLU A 341 -2.00 31.15 -9.11
CA GLU A 341 -0.88 32.07 -9.33
C GLU A 341 0.16 31.42 -10.25
N SER A 342 0.85 32.25 -11.03
CA SER A 342 1.90 31.80 -11.94
C SER A 342 3.27 32.34 -11.52
N ASP A 343 4.32 31.65 -11.95
CA ASP A 343 5.66 32.22 -12.11
C ASP A 343 6.28 32.85 -10.84
N ILE A 344 6.12 32.16 -9.70
CA ILE A 344 6.65 32.59 -8.39
C ILE A 344 8.12 32.17 -8.23
N LYS A 345 8.92 33.06 -7.64
CA LYS A 345 10.32 32.82 -7.28
C LYS A 345 10.48 31.93 -6.06
N HIS A 346 11.64 31.29 -5.92
CA HIS A 346 11.92 30.33 -4.83
C HIS A 346 11.74 30.94 -3.42
N ASP A 347 12.13 32.21 -3.26
CA ASP A 347 12.13 33.00 -2.04
C ASP A 347 10.72 33.47 -1.61
N ASP A 348 9.87 33.77 -2.58
CA ASP A 348 8.47 34.19 -2.33
C ASP A 348 7.51 33.00 -2.17
N LEU A 349 7.82 31.84 -2.76
CA LEU A 349 6.90 30.69 -2.91
C LEU A 349 6.19 30.28 -1.62
N ILE A 350 6.93 30.13 -0.51
CA ILE A 350 6.36 29.69 0.77
C ILE A 350 5.40 30.73 1.36
N ASN A 351 5.69 32.03 1.15
CA ASN A 351 4.87 33.11 1.66
C ASN A 351 3.61 33.29 0.81
N GLU A 352 3.71 33.16 -0.51
CA GLU A 352 2.57 33.24 -1.41
C GLU A 352 1.62 32.04 -1.22
N ILE A 353 2.12 30.81 -1.04
CA ILE A 353 1.27 29.66 -0.65
C ILE A 353 0.47 29.97 0.64
N LYS A 354 1.14 30.49 1.68
CA LYS A 354 0.49 30.84 2.95
C LYS A 354 -0.58 31.92 2.73
N LYS A 355 -0.24 32.98 1.98
CA LYS A 355 -1.13 34.10 1.65
C LYS A 355 -2.38 33.62 0.90
N MET A 356 -2.22 32.90 -0.21
CA MET A 356 -3.34 32.36 -0.99
C MET A 356 -4.26 31.46 -0.15
N ILE A 357 -3.71 30.65 0.76
CA ILE A 357 -4.53 29.83 1.68
C ILE A 357 -5.26 30.73 2.68
N SER A 358 -4.59 31.66 3.35
CA SER A 358 -5.18 32.52 4.37
C SER A 358 -6.23 33.51 3.83
N GLU A 359 -6.03 34.05 2.62
CA GLU A 359 -6.97 34.99 1.98
C GLU A 359 -8.21 34.30 1.38
N HIS A 360 -8.14 32.98 1.13
CA HIS A 360 -9.18 32.29 0.37
C HIS A 360 -9.84 31.11 1.06
N PHE A 361 -9.24 30.52 2.10
CA PHE A 361 -9.80 29.40 2.84
C PHE A 361 -10.78 29.86 3.93
N VAL A 362 -12.05 29.46 3.83
CA VAL A 362 -13.08 29.82 4.80
C VAL A 362 -13.28 28.68 5.80
N LYS A 363 -12.75 28.85 7.01
CA LYS A 363 -12.89 27.88 8.12
C LYS A 363 -14.36 27.73 8.51
N GLY A 364 -14.86 26.49 8.52
CA GLY A 364 -16.26 26.19 8.79
C GLY A 364 -17.17 26.16 7.56
N GLU A 365 -16.67 26.49 6.36
CA GLU A 365 -17.36 26.23 5.09
C GLU A 365 -16.60 25.23 4.23
N HIS A 366 -15.32 25.50 3.99
CA HIS A 366 -14.46 24.65 3.18
C HIS A 366 -14.17 23.34 3.90
N SER A 367 -14.53 22.23 3.26
CA SER A 367 -14.39 20.88 3.81
C SER A 367 -13.05 20.23 3.46
N VAL A 368 -12.35 20.75 2.45
CA VAL A 368 -11.08 20.20 1.92
C VAL A 368 -10.16 21.32 1.46
N LEU A 369 -8.85 21.14 1.59
CA LEU A 369 -7.84 21.94 0.91
C LEU A 369 -7.04 21.08 -0.08
N PHE A 370 -6.96 21.52 -1.32
CA PHE A 370 -6.00 21.05 -2.31
C PHE A 370 -4.94 22.13 -2.58
N LEU A 371 -3.68 21.71 -2.64
CA LEU A 371 -2.56 22.50 -3.16
C LEU A 371 -1.94 21.73 -4.33
N CYS A 372 -1.96 22.32 -5.53
CA CYS A 372 -1.41 21.74 -6.74
C CYS A 372 -0.22 22.57 -7.23
N LEU A 373 0.96 21.94 -7.30
CA LEU A 373 2.21 22.57 -7.68
C LEU A 373 2.68 21.97 -9.01
N LEU A 374 2.75 22.80 -10.05
CA LEU A 374 3.16 22.43 -11.39
C LEU A 374 4.48 23.15 -11.72
N SER A 375 5.60 22.44 -11.75
CA SER A 375 6.92 23.04 -12.02
C SER A 375 7.90 22.00 -12.59
N HIS A 376 9.14 22.43 -12.85
CA HIS A 376 10.28 21.52 -12.87
C HIS A 376 10.64 21.10 -11.45
N GLY A 377 11.46 20.05 -11.32
CA GLY A 377 12.00 19.64 -10.03
C GLY A 377 13.25 18.78 -10.14
N LYS A 378 13.78 18.43 -8.98
CA LYS A 378 14.80 17.39 -8.78
C LYS A 378 14.41 16.60 -7.54
N GLU A 379 15.09 15.50 -7.25
CA GLU A 379 14.79 14.69 -6.06
C GLU A 379 14.63 15.55 -4.78
N GLY A 380 13.46 15.45 -4.15
CA GLY A 380 13.11 16.18 -2.92
C GLY A 380 12.80 17.67 -3.09
N SER A 381 12.86 18.25 -4.28
CA SER A 381 12.69 19.71 -4.51
C SER A 381 11.86 20.03 -5.77
N ILE A 382 11.23 21.21 -5.77
CA ILE A 382 10.68 21.85 -6.99
C ILE A 382 11.42 23.15 -7.28
N TYR A 383 11.40 23.65 -8.51
CA TYR A 383 12.02 24.94 -8.83
C TYR A 383 11.00 26.10 -8.78
N GLY A 384 11.44 27.26 -8.30
CA GLY A 384 10.80 28.54 -8.64
C GLY A 384 11.28 29.01 -10.03
N VAL A 385 10.64 30.04 -10.60
CA VAL A 385 11.00 30.50 -11.97
C VAL A 385 12.41 31.04 -12.12
N ASN A 386 13.02 31.52 -11.03
CA ASN A 386 14.45 31.84 -11.00
C ASN A 386 15.37 30.60 -11.01
N SER A 387 14.86 29.41 -11.36
CA SER A 387 15.58 28.13 -11.46
C SER A 387 16.32 27.70 -10.18
N ILE A 388 15.90 28.22 -9.02
CA ILE A 388 16.46 27.87 -7.72
C ILE A 388 15.53 26.86 -7.02
N PRO A 389 16.06 25.77 -6.45
CA PRO A 389 15.26 24.70 -5.86
C PRO A 389 14.71 25.08 -4.48
N VAL A 390 13.43 24.76 -4.25
CA VAL A 390 12.75 24.81 -2.95
C VAL A 390 12.49 23.37 -2.49
N PRO A 391 12.95 22.97 -1.29
CA PRO A 391 12.65 21.66 -0.72
C PRO A 391 11.14 21.41 -0.57
N ILE A 392 10.69 20.22 -0.96
CA ILE A 392 9.29 19.81 -0.80
C ILE A 392 8.90 19.73 0.69
N ASP A 393 9.86 19.47 1.58
CA ASP A 393 9.62 19.44 3.02
C ASP A 393 9.35 20.84 3.61
N ASP A 394 9.91 21.92 3.05
CA ASP A 394 9.57 23.30 3.45
C ASP A 394 8.13 23.67 3.08
N ILE A 395 7.64 23.13 1.97
CA ILE A 395 6.24 23.25 1.56
C ILE A 395 5.32 22.44 2.50
N LYS A 396 5.75 21.25 2.95
CA LYS A 396 5.00 20.47 3.97
C LYS A 396 4.99 21.17 5.33
N ASN A 397 6.10 21.82 5.71
CA ASN A 397 6.24 22.57 6.97
C ASN A 397 5.18 23.67 7.12
N ILE A 398 4.57 24.17 6.03
CA ILE A 398 3.41 25.08 6.07
C ILE A 398 2.24 24.49 6.87
N PHE A 399 2.06 23.16 6.84
CA PHE A 399 0.95 22.44 7.46
C PHE A 399 1.27 21.80 8.81
N HIS A 400 2.47 22.00 9.35
CA HIS A 400 2.86 21.49 10.66
C HIS A 400 2.18 22.24 11.81
N ASP A 401 1.93 21.54 12.92
CA ASP A 401 1.23 22.08 14.08
C ASP A 401 1.97 23.31 14.65
N GLY A 402 1.20 24.34 15.02
CA GLY A 402 1.72 25.62 15.48
C GLY A 402 1.80 26.72 14.41
N THR A 403 1.72 26.41 13.11
CA THR A 403 1.60 27.47 12.09
C THR A 403 0.19 28.06 12.05
N SER A 404 0.07 29.32 11.58
CA SER A 404 -1.23 29.98 11.35
C SER A 404 -2.12 29.17 10.39
N VAL A 405 -1.54 28.63 9.33
CA VAL A 405 -2.23 27.81 8.32
C VAL A 405 -2.69 26.47 8.93
N ALA A 406 -1.88 25.78 9.72
CA ALA A 406 -2.28 24.55 10.38
C ALA A 406 -3.47 24.77 11.35
N ASN A 407 -3.46 25.87 12.11
CA ASN A 407 -4.53 26.26 13.03
C ASN A 407 -5.87 26.59 12.33
N MET A 408 -5.82 27.06 11.07
CA MET A 408 -7.02 27.22 10.23
C MET A 408 -7.56 25.87 9.75
N LEU A 409 -6.68 24.91 9.50
CA LEU A 409 -6.95 23.62 8.86
C LEU A 409 -6.99 22.43 9.84
N VAL A 410 -7.30 22.67 11.12
CA VAL A 410 -7.47 21.60 12.12
C VAL A 410 -8.67 20.73 11.74
N GLY A 411 -8.47 19.42 11.66
CA GLY A 411 -9.50 18.46 11.22
C GLY A 411 -9.75 18.43 9.71
N VAL A 412 -9.26 19.41 8.95
CA VAL A 412 -9.46 19.51 7.49
C VAL A 412 -8.47 18.62 6.73
N PRO A 413 -8.93 17.76 5.80
CA PRO A 413 -8.06 17.01 4.90
C PRO A 413 -7.28 17.95 3.98
N LYS A 414 -5.95 17.78 3.94
CA LYS A 414 -5.03 18.52 3.07
C LYS A 414 -4.49 17.57 2.02
N VAL A 415 -4.65 17.91 0.74
CA VAL A 415 -4.14 17.14 -0.39
C VAL A 415 -3.09 17.96 -1.14
N LEU A 416 -1.87 17.44 -1.21
CA LEU A 416 -0.76 18.04 -1.94
C LEU A 416 -0.52 17.24 -3.23
N ILE A 417 -0.67 17.89 -4.37
CA ILE A 417 -0.38 17.35 -5.70
C ILE A 417 0.87 18.07 -6.22
N ILE A 418 1.90 17.31 -6.59
CA ILE A 418 3.14 17.86 -7.15
C ILE A 418 3.39 17.20 -8.51
N GLN A 419 3.32 17.98 -9.57
CA GLN A 419 3.79 17.63 -10.90
C GLN A 419 5.15 18.31 -11.11
N ALA A 420 6.21 17.55 -10.84
CA ALA A 420 7.60 17.97 -11.03
C ALA A 420 8.49 16.73 -11.20
N CYS A 421 9.60 16.86 -11.94
CA CYS A 421 10.60 15.80 -12.04
C CYS A 421 11.22 15.53 -10.65
N GLN A 422 11.50 14.27 -10.32
CA GLN A 422 12.11 13.84 -9.05
C GLN A 422 13.30 12.87 -9.27
N GLY A 423 13.88 12.88 -10.47
CA GLY A 423 14.93 11.95 -10.91
C GLY A 423 15.30 12.20 -12.38
N ASN A 424 16.19 11.37 -12.95
CA ASN A 424 16.87 11.68 -14.22
C ASN A 424 16.10 11.32 -15.51
N ASN A 425 14.94 10.66 -15.49
CA ASN A 425 14.27 10.28 -16.75
C ASN A 425 13.42 11.43 -17.30
N HIS A 426 13.92 12.02 -18.40
CA HIS A 426 13.49 13.29 -18.99
C HIS A 426 12.36 13.17 -20.04
N LEU A 427 11.40 12.25 -19.88
CA LEU A 427 10.37 12.03 -20.89
C LEU A 427 8.97 11.95 -20.30
N TYR A 428 8.02 12.40 -21.13
CA TYR A 428 6.58 12.55 -20.90
C TYR A 428 6.16 13.83 -20.17
N GLY A 429 5.27 14.59 -20.82
CA GLY A 429 4.59 15.75 -20.25
C GLY A 429 3.54 15.34 -19.21
N SER A 430 2.50 16.14 -19.07
CA SER A 430 1.55 16.09 -17.94
C SER A 430 0.55 14.92 -17.91
N LYS A 431 0.95 13.73 -18.38
CA LYS A 431 0.18 12.47 -18.30
C LYS A 431 -0.53 12.33 -16.94
N TYR A 432 0.16 12.65 -15.85
CA TYR A 432 -0.41 12.57 -14.50
C TYR A 432 -1.61 13.49 -14.27
N ILE A 433 -1.53 14.78 -14.60
CA ILE A 433 -2.64 15.72 -14.38
C ILE A 433 -3.80 15.43 -15.34
N GLN A 434 -3.50 15.07 -16.59
CA GLN A 434 -4.52 14.67 -17.57
C GLN A 434 -5.29 13.42 -17.11
N GLU A 435 -4.56 12.38 -16.68
CA GLU A 435 -5.14 11.15 -16.17
C GLU A 435 -5.89 11.34 -14.85
N LEU A 436 -5.36 12.16 -13.93
CA LEU A 436 -6.05 12.58 -12.71
C LEU A 436 -7.38 13.26 -13.02
N CYS A 437 -7.38 14.22 -13.93
CA CYS A 437 -8.60 14.92 -14.35
C CYS A 437 -9.61 13.94 -14.99
N ARG A 438 -9.15 13.01 -15.81
CA ARG A 438 -9.97 11.98 -16.45
C ARG A 438 -10.60 11.02 -15.43
N CYS A 439 -9.81 10.50 -14.49
CA CYS A 439 -10.28 9.61 -13.44
C CYS A 439 -11.22 10.30 -12.46
N LEU A 440 -10.89 11.53 -12.01
CA LEU A 440 -11.79 12.32 -11.18
C LEU A 440 -13.14 12.52 -11.88
N LYS A 441 -13.15 13.04 -13.12
CA LYS A 441 -14.38 13.28 -13.88
C LYS A 441 -15.26 12.04 -14.02
N LYS A 442 -14.67 10.84 -14.10
CA LYS A 442 -15.39 9.56 -14.21
C LYS A 442 -15.87 8.99 -12.87
N TYR A 443 -15.14 9.20 -11.77
CA TYR A 443 -15.33 8.43 -10.54
C TYR A 443 -15.69 9.25 -9.28
N TYR A 444 -15.60 10.58 -9.31
CA TYR A 444 -15.76 11.45 -8.12
C TYR A 444 -17.08 11.31 -7.36
N GLN A 445 -18.16 10.87 -8.01
CA GLN A 445 -19.48 10.68 -7.40
C GLN A 445 -19.62 9.35 -6.65
N HIS A 446 -18.76 8.36 -6.94
CA HIS A 446 -18.96 6.97 -6.51
C HIS A 446 -17.78 6.43 -5.69
N LYS A 447 -16.57 6.89 -5.98
CA LYS A 447 -15.33 6.47 -5.31
C LYS A 447 -14.74 7.61 -4.47
N HIS A 448 -14.09 7.25 -3.38
CA HIS A 448 -13.30 8.16 -2.55
C HIS A 448 -11.97 8.52 -3.26
N PHE A 449 -11.38 9.64 -2.86
CA PHE A 449 -10.24 10.25 -3.54
C PHE A 449 -9.01 9.33 -3.64
N THR A 450 -8.67 8.59 -2.58
CA THR A 450 -7.57 7.61 -2.57
C THR A 450 -7.72 6.58 -3.68
N ASP A 451 -8.91 6.02 -3.82
CA ASP A 451 -9.29 5.02 -4.83
C ASP A 451 -9.17 5.56 -6.26
N ILE A 452 -9.46 6.84 -6.45
CA ILE A 452 -9.34 7.51 -7.75
C ILE A 452 -7.87 7.67 -8.10
N VAL A 453 -7.03 8.12 -7.16
CA VAL A 453 -5.58 8.30 -7.38
C VAL A 453 -4.86 6.95 -7.56
N ILE A 454 -5.28 5.87 -6.88
CA ILE A 454 -4.80 4.50 -7.14
C ILE A 454 -5.05 4.11 -8.61
N ARG A 455 -6.24 4.41 -9.15
CA ARG A 455 -6.56 4.16 -10.56
C ARG A 455 -5.73 5.02 -11.51
N VAL A 456 -5.43 6.27 -11.15
CA VAL A 456 -4.52 7.16 -11.91
C VAL A 456 -3.12 6.55 -11.99
N HIS A 457 -2.54 6.12 -10.87
CA HIS A 457 -1.21 5.51 -10.86
C HIS A 457 -1.16 4.25 -11.72
N ASN A 458 -2.16 3.37 -11.61
CA ASN A 458 -2.29 2.19 -12.46
C ASN A 458 -2.33 2.51 -13.95
N ASN A 459 -3.11 3.51 -14.37
CA ASN A 459 -3.29 3.81 -15.79
C ASN A 459 -2.04 4.43 -16.41
N ILE A 460 -1.27 5.20 -15.65
CA ILE A 460 0.03 5.75 -16.08
C ILE A 460 1.06 4.63 -16.21
N ASN A 461 1.22 3.81 -15.16
CA ASN A 461 2.14 2.68 -15.17
C ASN A 461 1.82 1.66 -16.31
N LYS A 462 0.54 1.54 -16.70
CA LYS A 462 0.11 0.74 -17.86
C LYS A 462 0.53 1.32 -19.20
N GLN A 463 0.43 2.64 -19.39
CA GLN A 463 0.73 3.30 -20.67
C GLN A 463 2.22 3.23 -21.03
N ASP A 464 3.10 3.16 -20.04
CA ASP A 464 4.55 3.06 -20.26
C ASP A 464 5.01 1.66 -20.71
N MET A 465 4.12 0.65 -20.73
CA MET A 465 4.38 -0.65 -21.36
C MET A 465 4.29 -0.64 -22.90
N HIS A 466 3.85 0.45 -23.53
CA HIS A 466 3.60 0.54 -24.98
C HIS A 466 4.65 1.33 -25.78
N VAL A 467 5.92 1.35 -25.33
CA VAL A 467 7.03 1.83 -26.17
C VAL A 467 7.43 0.72 -27.16
N ASN A 468 7.00 0.87 -28.42
CA ASN A 468 7.39 -0.03 -29.51
C ASN A 468 8.90 0.05 -29.77
N VAL A 469 9.65 -0.99 -29.38
CA VAL A 469 11.04 -1.20 -29.81
C VAL A 469 11.02 -1.68 -31.27
N GLN A 470 10.95 -0.74 -32.21
CA GLN A 470 11.18 -1.04 -33.62
C GLN A 470 12.63 -1.51 -33.80
N HIS A 471 12.81 -2.76 -34.22
CA HIS A 471 14.11 -3.34 -34.50
C HIS A 471 14.66 -2.81 -35.83
N GLY A 472 15.26 -1.62 -35.79
CA GLY A 472 16.12 -1.12 -36.87
C GLY A 472 17.50 -1.76 -36.79
N GLN A 473 17.96 -2.39 -37.87
CA GLN A 473 19.31 -2.99 -37.92
C GLN A 473 20.39 -1.89 -37.91
N GLY A 474 21.14 -1.77 -36.81
CA GLY A 474 22.25 -0.81 -36.70
C GLY A 474 22.92 -0.79 -35.33
N GLN A 475 23.95 -1.64 -35.16
CA GLN A 475 24.99 -1.60 -34.11
C GLN A 475 24.67 -0.80 -32.81
N CYS A 476 24.02 -1.45 -31.84
CA CYS A 476 24.05 -0.96 -30.46
C CYS A 476 25.45 -1.18 -29.87
N ARG A 477 26.11 -0.11 -29.41
CA ARG A 477 27.18 -0.22 -28.41
C ARG A 477 26.54 -0.33 -27.02
N GLU A 478 27.22 -1.04 -26.13
CA GLU A 478 26.78 -1.30 -24.76
C GLU A 478 26.52 0.01 -24.00
N HIS A 479 25.37 0.09 -23.34
CA HIS A 479 25.11 1.01 -22.26
C HIS A 479 24.49 0.22 -21.11
N ASP A 480 25.27 0.00 -20.06
CA ASP A 480 24.80 -0.58 -18.81
C ASP A 480 23.76 0.33 -18.12
N ASN A 481 22.93 -0.29 -17.26
CA ASN A 481 21.96 0.35 -16.37
C ASN A 481 20.70 0.97 -17.01
N CYS A 482 19.91 0.15 -17.72
CA CYS A 482 18.48 0.40 -17.89
C CYS A 482 17.70 0.08 -16.59
N VAL A 483 17.72 1.01 -15.62
CA VAL A 483 16.87 0.93 -14.42
C VAL A 483 15.46 1.44 -14.75
N ASN A 484 14.44 0.61 -14.50
CA ASN A 484 13.03 1.01 -14.62
C ASN A 484 12.70 2.10 -13.59
N MET A 485 12.58 3.36 -14.03
CA MET A 485 12.26 4.48 -13.14
C MET A 485 10.74 4.61 -12.97
N TYR A 486 10.27 4.38 -11.74
CA TYR A 486 8.90 4.75 -11.36
C TYR A 486 8.82 6.27 -11.23
N MET A 487 8.05 6.92 -12.11
CA MET A 487 7.52 8.24 -11.79
C MET A 487 6.50 8.09 -10.66
N THR A 488 6.98 8.13 -9.42
CA THR A 488 6.11 8.53 -8.31
C THR A 488 5.94 10.05 -8.41
N PRO A 489 4.73 10.58 -8.65
CA PRO A 489 4.41 11.84 -8.00
C PRO A 489 4.58 11.58 -6.51
N SER A 490 5.19 12.50 -5.76
CA SER A 490 5.41 12.32 -4.31
C SER A 490 4.11 12.51 -3.51
N ILE A 491 3.03 11.84 -3.93
CA ILE A 491 1.83 11.57 -3.14
C ILE A 491 2.21 10.48 -2.15
N ARG A 492 3.01 10.87 -1.16
CA ARG A 492 3.12 10.11 0.08
C ARG A 492 1.75 10.19 0.76
N PHE A 493 0.93 9.14 0.63
CA PHE A 493 -0.38 8.99 1.25
C PHE A 493 -0.30 8.84 2.78
N ILE A 494 0.29 9.82 3.48
CA ILE A 494 0.66 9.70 4.90
C ILE A 494 -0.43 10.26 5.84
N THR A 495 -1.45 10.98 5.35
CA THR A 495 -2.27 11.85 6.21
C THR A 495 -3.80 11.88 6.01
N LEU A 496 -4.40 11.15 5.06
CA LEU A 496 -5.86 10.97 5.08
C LEU A 496 -6.24 9.90 6.12
N ARG A 497 -6.59 10.36 7.33
CA ARG A 497 -6.99 9.48 8.47
C ARG A 497 -8.41 8.92 8.34
N LYS A 498 -9.13 9.32 7.28
CA LYS A 498 -10.53 8.99 6.99
C LYS A 498 -10.75 8.99 5.49
N ASP A 499 -11.83 8.35 5.06
CA ASP A 499 -12.33 8.39 3.68
C ASP A 499 -12.64 9.82 3.24
N LEU A 500 -12.10 10.24 2.08
CA LEU A 500 -12.39 11.53 1.46
C LEU A 500 -13.27 11.35 0.23
N TYR A 501 -14.55 11.69 0.31
CA TYR A 501 -15.43 11.85 -0.86
C TYR A 501 -15.50 13.33 -1.23
N LEU A 502 -15.51 13.66 -2.53
CA LEU A 502 -15.55 15.05 -3.01
C LEU A 502 -16.98 15.56 -3.24
N THR A 503 -17.99 14.76 -2.89
CA THR A 503 -19.42 15.10 -2.96
C THR A 503 -20.12 14.58 -1.73
N LYS A 504 -21.11 15.32 -1.22
CA LYS A 504 -22.00 14.81 -0.16
C LYS A 504 -22.80 13.63 -0.71
N ARG A 505 -22.59 12.43 -0.15
CA ARG A 505 -23.45 11.28 -0.43
C ARG A 505 -24.85 11.60 0.06
N ASN A 506 -25.86 11.39 -0.78
CA ASN A 506 -27.22 11.25 -0.31
C ASN A 506 -27.30 9.91 0.45
N MET A 507 -27.10 9.94 1.76
CA MET A 507 -27.45 8.82 2.64
C MET A 507 -28.97 8.69 2.66
N LYS A 508 -29.52 8.04 1.64
CA LYS A 508 -30.86 7.47 1.70
C LYS A 508 -30.72 6.01 2.14
N MET A 509 -31.17 5.78 3.37
CA MET A 509 -31.60 4.52 4.00
C MET A 509 -31.09 3.24 3.36
#